data_AF-A0A923YRX6-F1
#
_entry.id   AF-A0A923YRX6-F1
#
_cell.length_a   1.000
_cell.length_b   1.000
_cell.length_c   1.000
_cell.angle_alpha   90.00
_cell.angle_beta   90.00
_cell.angle_gamma   90.00
#
_symmetry.space_group_name_H-M   'P 1'
#
loop_
_entity.id
_entity.type
_entity.pdbx_description
1 polymer ?
#
loop_
_entity_poly.entity_id
_entity_poly.type
_entity_poly.pdbx_seq_one_letter_code
_entity_poly.pdbx_strand_id
1 'polypeptide(L)'
;MDATYVKPVVKSNSVTIWQNDPSTLRIVMLNLGQSVALDYYESLTNDIITSSKHYIVELEKFGKISISKRDLLKYIGKVLNIKNSIVDNLYILDDPNLVWDNDDLDVLNRLLKANFDINMRFKDLDYRLQIVENNLKLFTDVLNVRESSRLEWTIIILILIEIVIVIVLQ
;
A
#
# COMPACT_ATOMS: atom_id res chain seq x y z
N MET A 1 10.18 -52.02 5.86
CA MET A 1 10.54 -51.15 7.00
C MET A 1 12.05 -51.02 6.92
N ASP A 2 12.65 -49.93 6.46
CA ASP A 2 12.27 -48.52 6.63
C ASP A 2 12.37 -47.74 5.32
N ALA A 3 11.26 -47.08 4.96
CA ALA A 3 11.22 -46.10 3.90
C ALA A 3 12.01 -44.87 4.37
N THR A 4 13.04 -44.51 3.61
CA THR A 4 13.83 -43.31 3.78
C THR A 4 12.91 -42.08 3.72
N TYR A 5 12.63 -41.47 4.86
CA TYR A 5 12.01 -40.15 4.96
C TYR A 5 12.97 -39.14 4.33
N VAL A 6 12.80 -38.82 3.04
CA VAL A 6 13.46 -37.63 2.48
C VAL A 6 12.59 -36.43 2.90
N LYS A 7 13.20 -35.28 3.18
CA LYS A 7 12.45 -34.06 3.52
C LYS A 7 12.00 -33.38 2.23
N PRO A 8 10.87 -32.65 2.23
CA PRO A 8 10.52 -31.80 1.09
C PRO A 8 11.65 -30.78 0.87
N VAL A 9 12.25 -30.82 -0.33
CA VAL A 9 13.28 -29.88 -0.74
C VAL A 9 12.65 -28.93 -1.75
N VAL A 10 12.51 -27.67 -1.34
CA VAL A 10 12.14 -26.55 -2.21
C VAL A 10 13.44 -25.96 -2.76
N LYS A 11 13.61 -25.97 -4.08
CA LYS A 11 14.70 -25.27 -4.79
C LYS A 11 14.08 -24.17 -5.67
N SER A 12 14.85 -23.16 -6.07
CA SER A 12 14.38 -22.02 -6.87
C SER A 12 13.54 -22.37 -8.10
N ASN A 13 13.73 -23.55 -8.71
CA ASN A 13 13.01 -24.00 -9.91
C ASN A 13 12.22 -25.30 -9.75
N SER A 14 12.16 -25.93 -8.57
CA SER A 14 11.46 -27.21 -8.41
C SER A 14 11.07 -27.49 -6.97
N VAL A 15 9.82 -27.91 -6.75
CA VAL A 15 9.35 -28.46 -5.48
C VAL A 15 9.24 -29.98 -5.63
N THR A 16 9.97 -30.74 -4.82
CA THR A 16 9.84 -32.20 -4.80
C THR A 16 8.86 -32.59 -3.70
N ILE A 17 7.71 -33.16 -4.09
CA ILE A 17 6.61 -33.56 -3.18
C ILE A 17 6.62 -35.07 -2.90
N TRP A 18 6.18 -35.43 -1.70
CA TRP A 18 6.13 -36.81 -1.16
C TRP A 18 4.98 -37.65 -1.69
N GLN A 19 3.86 -36.98 -2.01
CA GLN A 19 2.61 -37.60 -2.40
C GLN A 19 1.88 -36.68 -3.38
N ASN A 20 1.25 -37.28 -4.40
CA ASN A 20 0.38 -36.58 -5.33
C ASN A 20 -1.03 -36.44 -4.72
N ASP A 21 -1.11 -35.77 -3.56
CA ASP A 21 -2.38 -35.51 -2.87
C ASP A 21 -2.94 -34.14 -3.29
N PRO A 22 -4.26 -34.00 -3.56
CA PRO A 22 -4.88 -32.72 -3.91
C PRO A 22 -4.61 -31.60 -2.88
N SER A 23 -4.43 -31.94 -1.61
CA SER A 23 -4.13 -30.97 -0.54
C SER A 23 -2.76 -30.33 -0.72
N THR A 24 -1.74 -31.14 -1.04
CA THR A 24 -0.38 -30.67 -1.31
C THR A 24 -0.36 -29.71 -2.49
N LEU A 25 -1.03 -30.07 -3.59
CA LEU A 25 -1.13 -29.22 -4.77
C LEU A 25 -1.81 -27.88 -4.46
N ARG A 26 -2.86 -27.90 -3.64
CA ARG A 26 -3.57 -26.69 -3.20
C ARG A 26 -2.66 -25.75 -2.41
N ILE A 27 -1.83 -26.25 -1.50
CA ILE A 27 -0.86 -25.45 -0.74
C ILE A 27 0.20 -24.83 -1.65
N VAL A 28 0.72 -25.60 -2.62
CA VAL A 28 1.67 -25.08 -3.62
C VAL A 28 1.05 -23.98 -4.46
N MET A 29 -0.14 -24.21 -5.01
CA MET A 29 -0.86 -23.21 -5.82
C MET A 29 -1.18 -21.95 -5.03
N LEU A 30 -1.58 -22.09 -3.75
CA LEU A 30 -1.86 -20.96 -2.88
C LEU A 30 -0.61 -20.08 -2.70
N ASN A 31 0.51 -20.68 -2.27
CA ASN A 31 1.76 -19.93 -2.03
C ASN A 31 2.30 -19.29 -3.31
N LEU A 32 2.17 -19.98 -4.46
CA LEU A 32 2.57 -19.43 -5.75
C LEU A 32 1.67 -18.24 -6.15
N GLY A 33 0.35 -18.37 -5.97
CA GLY A 33 -0.59 -17.27 -6.21
C GLY A 33 -0.32 -16.06 -5.30
N GLN A 34 -0.01 -16.29 -4.03
CA GLN A 34 0.39 -15.24 -3.08
C GLN A 34 1.67 -14.52 -3.53
N SER A 35 2.67 -15.26 -4.02
CA SER A 35 3.92 -14.68 -4.55
C SER A 35 3.66 -13.76 -5.75
N VAL A 36 2.85 -14.21 -6.71
CA VAL A 36 2.48 -13.41 -7.90
C VAL A 36 1.62 -12.20 -7.53
N ALA A 37 0.71 -12.34 -6.58
CA ALA A 37 -0.10 -11.22 -6.08
C ALA A 37 0.80 -10.16 -5.41
N LEU A 38 1.77 -10.57 -4.58
CA LEU A 38 2.75 -9.68 -3.99
C LEU A 38 3.56 -8.92 -5.05
N ASP A 39 4.04 -9.60 -6.10
CA ASP A 39 4.75 -8.94 -7.22
C ASP A 39 3.91 -7.81 -7.82
N TYR A 40 2.64 -8.10 -8.10
CA TYR A 40 1.72 -7.13 -8.68
C TYR A 40 1.49 -5.92 -7.76
N TYR A 41 1.24 -6.15 -6.47
CA TYR A 41 0.95 -5.08 -5.53
C TYR A 41 2.19 -4.26 -5.13
N GLU A 42 3.37 -4.86 -5.10
CA GLU A 42 4.63 -4.14 -4.97
C GLU A 42 4.86 -3.18 -6.14
N SER A 43 4.62 -3.64 -7.38
CA SER A 43 4.70 -2.77 -8.57
C SER A 43 3.72 -1.61 -8.47
N LEU A 44 2.46 -1.90 -8.13
CA LEU A 44 1.41 -0.89 -8.02
C LEU A 44 1.71 0.14 -6.92
N THR A 45 2.27 -0.29 -5.80
CA THR A 45 2.70 0.59 -4.71
C THR A 45 3.89 1.46 -5.14
N ASN A 46 4.83 0.90 -5.88
CA ASN A 46 5.97 1.64 -6.41
C ASN A 46 5.53 2.76 -7.39
N ASP A 47 4.52 2.50 -8.21
CA ASP A 47 3.94 3.51 -9.11
C ASP A 47 3.36 4.70 -8.33
N ILE A 48 2.62 4.41 -7.24
CA ILE A 48 2.06 5.45 -6.36
C ILE A 48 3.15 6.28 -5.68
N ILE A 49 4.19 5.63 -5.17
CA ILE A 49 5.31 6.32 -4.51
C ILE A 49 6.01 7.23 -5.53
N THR A 50 6.26 6.72 -6.72
CA THR A 50 6.90 7.46 -7.81
C THR A 50 6.07 8.66 -8.24
N SER A 51 4.74 8.50 -8.41
CA SER A 51 3.86 9.64 -8.75
C SER A 51 3.79 10.67 -7.62
N SER A 52 3.79 10.21 -6.36
CA SER A 52 3.78 11.10 -5.18
C SER A 52 5.07 11.92 -5.07
N LYS A 53 6.22 11.33 -5.45
CA LYS A 53 7.53 11.98 -5.40
C LYS A 53 7.58 13.28 -6.20
N HIS A 54 6.86 13.35 -7.32
CA HIS A 54 6.76 14.58 -8.11
C HIS A 54 6.27 15.76 -7.26
N TYR A 55 5.17 15.58 -6.53
CA TYR A 55 4.59 16.62 -5.66
C TYR A 55 5.46 16.96 -4.45
N ILE A 56 6.18 15.98 -3.92
CA ILE A 56 7.15 16.19 -2.83
C ILE A 56 8.30 17.10 -3.31
N VAL A 57 8.82 16.86 -4.51
CA VAL A 57 9.88 17.70 -5.11
C VAL A 57 9.39 19.11 -5.40
N GLU A 58 8.13 19.29 -5.80
CA GLU A 58 7.56 20.64 -5.95
C GLU A 58 7.46 21.37 -4.61
N LEU A 59 7.06 20.65 -3.56
CA LEU A 59 6.98 21.20 -2.22
C LEU A 59 8.38 21.62 -1.71
N GLU A 60 9.40 20.80 -1.94
CA GLU A 60 10.81 21.11 -1.64
C GLU A 60 11.29 22.39 -2.36
N LYS A 61 11.03 22.49 -3.67
CA LYS A 61 11.58 23.57 -4.50
C LYS A 61 10.80 24.88 -4.41
N PHE A 62 9.49 24.81 -4.25
CA PHE A 62 8.59 25.96 -4.40
C PHE A 62 7.74 26.24 -3.17
N GLY A 63 7.76 25.38 -2.15
CA GLY A 63 6.89 25.50 -0.97
C GLY A 63 5.41 25.31 -1.28
N LYS A 64 5.07 24.75 -2.44
CA LYS A 64 3.69 24.52 -2.89
C LYS A 64 3.62 23.34 -3.85
N ILE A 65 2.43 22.74 -3.94
CA ILE A 65 2.12 21.70 -4.92
C ILE A 65 1.34 22.33 -6.08
N SER A 66 1.80 22.17 -7.31
CA SER A 66 1.29 22.87 -8.50
C SER A 66 0.06 22.22 -9.14
N ILE A 67 -0.81 21.63 -8.32
CA ILE A 67 -2.04 20.94 -8.76
C ILE A 67 -3.30 21.67 -8.31
N SER A 68 -4.39 21.51 -9.07
CA SER A 68 -5.71 22.00 -8.67
C SER A 68 -6.24 21.22 -7.46
N LYS A 69 -7.03 21.86 -6.59
CA LYS A 69 -7.69 21.19 -5.45
C LYS A 69 -8.49 19.97 -5.91
N ARG A 70 -9.23 20.11 -7.01
CA ARG A 70 -10.08 19.04 -7.56
C ARG A 70 -9.23 17.84 -8.02
N ASP A 71 -8.15 18.08 -8.73
CA ASP A 71 -7.32 17.01 -9.27
C ASP A 71 -6.48 16.33 -8.17
N LEU A 72 -6.07 17.08 -7.15
CA LEU A 72 -5.41 16.50 -5.98
C LEU A 72 -6.36 15.61 -5.18
N LEU A 73 -7.61 16.03 -4.97
CA LEU A 73 -8.61 15.18 -4.33
C LEU A 73 -8.91 13.91 -5.14
N LYS A 74 -8.99 14.00 -6.48
CA LYS A 74 -9.11 12.82 -7.36
C LYS A 74 -7.90 11.90 -7.24
N TYR A 75 -6.69 12.46 -7.20
CA TYR A 75 -5.46 11.70 -7.01
C TYR A 75 -5.46 10.96 -5.67
N ILE A 76 -5.75 11.66 -4.57
CA ILE A 76 -5.89 11.08 -3.23
C ILE A 76 -6.90 9.93 -3.26
N GLY A 77 -8.10 10.15 -3.82
CA GLY A 77 -9.12 9.11 -3.93
C GLY A 77 -8.68 7.89 -4.75
N LYS A 78 -7.98 8.11 -5.88
CA LYS A 78 -7.41 7.01 -6.69
C LYS A 78 -6.42 6.18 -5.87
N VAL A 79 -5.50 6.84 -5.15
CA VAL A 79 -4.51 6.15 -4.32
C VAL A 79 -5.18 5.38 -3.18
N LEU A 80 -6.17 5.96 -2.51
CA LEU A 80 -6.93 5.29 -1.45
C LEU A 80 -7.68 4.05 -1.97
N ASN A 81 -8.30 4.13 -3.15
CA ASN A 81 -8.96 2.96 -3.76
C ASN A 81 -7.96 1.83 -4.07
N ILE A 82 -6.79 2.18 -4.58
CA ILE A 82 -5.72 1.21 -4.82
C ILE A 82 -5.27 0.57 -3.50
N LYS A 83 -5.02 1.38 -2.47
CA LYS A 83 -4.65 0.87 -1.13
C LYS A 83 -5.71 -0.08 -0.59
N ASN A 84 -6.99 0.29 -0.64
CA ASN A 84 -8.07 -0.59 -0.19
C ASN A 84 -8.09 -1.90 -0.97
N SER A 85 -7.88 -1.84 -2.29
CA SER A 85 -7.77 -3.05 -3.11
C SER A 85 -6.59 -3.94 -2.70
N ILE A 86 -5.45 -3.34 -2.31
CA ILE A 86 -4.29 -4.09 -1.79
C ILE A 86 -4.67 -4.78 -0.47
N VAL A 87 -5.24 -4.03 0.48
CA VAL A 87 -5.67 -4.55 1.78
C VAL A 87 -6.69 -5.67 1.63
N ASP A 88 -7.75 -5.47 0.84
CA ASP A 88 -8.83 -6.46 0.66
C ASP A 88 -8.33 -7.81 0.11
N ASN A 89 -7.28 -7.80 -0.71
CA ASN A 89 -6.79 -9.00 -1.39
C ASN A 89 -5.58 -9.65 -0.71
N LEU A 90 -4.78 -8.90 0.06
CA LEU A 90 -3.59 -9.43 0.77
C LEU A 90 -3.82 -9.73 2.24
N TYR A 91 -4.90 -9.26 2.87
CA TYR A 91 -5.18 -9.63 4.26
C TYR A 91 -5.55 -11.12 4.45
N ILE A 92 -5.60 -11.90 3.35
CA ILE A 92 -5.88 -13.35 3.31
C ILE A 92 -4.57 -14.17 3.34
N LEU A 93 -3.42 -13.58 3.71
CA LEU A 93 -2.14 -14.31 3.81
C LEU A 93 -2.02 -15.25 5.03
N ASP A 94 -3.06 -15.35 5.85
CA ASP A 94 -3.14 -16.29 6.97
C ASP A 94 -2.96 -17.74 6.53
N ASP A 95 -2.49 -18.58 7.45
CA ASP A 95 -2.31 -20.00 7.16
C ASP A 95 -3.67 -20.67 6.88
N PRO A 96 -3.80 -21.39 5.75
CA PRO A 96 -5.08 -22.00 5.39
C PRO A 96 -5.45 -23.07 6.41
N ASN A 97 -6.74 -23.17 6.78
CA ASN A 97 -7.24 -24.14 7.77
C ASN A 97 -6.75 -25.58 7.55
N LEU A 98 -6.54 -25.98 6.29
CA LEU A 98 -6.03 -27.31 5.91
C LEU A 98 -4.66 -27.65 6.52
N VAL A 99 -3.87 -26.63 6.86
CA VAL A 99 -2.54 -26.77 7.46
C VAL A 99 -2.63 -27.08 8.96
N TRP A 100 -3.72 -26.73 9.63
CA TRP A 100 -3.87 -26.88 11.08
C TRP A 100 -4.04 -28.34 11.51
N ASP A 101 -4.58 -29.18 10.62
CA ASP A 101 -4.86 -30.59 10.87
C ASP A 101 -3.79 -31.53 10.31
N ASN A 102 -2.74 -31.00 9.66
CA ASN A 102 -1.72 -31.81 8.98
C ASN A 102 -0.31 -31.17 9.05
N ASP A 103 0.53 -31.74 9.90
CA ASP A 103 1.91 -31.31 10.16
C ASP A 103 2.79 -31.29 8.88
N ASP A 104 2.59 -32.21 7.93
CA ASP A 104 3.38 -32.26 6.70
C ASP A 104 3.01 -31.09 5.76
N LEU A 105 1.72 -30.74 5.68
CA LEU A 105 1.26 -29.58 4.92
C LEU A 105 1.71 -28.26 5.55
N ASP A 106 1.80 -28.22 6.88
CA ASP A 106 2.33 -27.10 7.65
C ASP A 106 3.81 -26.86 7.39
N VAL A 107 4.62 -27.92 7.45
CA VAL A 107 6.04 -27.85 7.07
C VAL A 107 6.20 -27.39 5.62
N LEU A 108 5.42 -27.94 4.68
CA LEU A 108 5.47 -27.52 3.28
C LEU A 108 5.10 -26.05 3.09
N ASN A 109 4.00 -25.61 3.70
CA ASN A 109 3.52 -24.23 3.62
C ASN A 109 4.59 -23.26 4.15
N ARG A 110 5.19 -23.54 5.31
CA ARG A 110 6.29 -22.72 5.86
C ARG A 110 7.52 -22.67 4.93
N LEU A 111 7.92 -23.81 4.36
CA LEU A 111 9.05 -23.86 3.44
C LEU A 111 8.79 -23.05 2.17
N LEU A 112 7.57 -23.09 1.63
CA LEU A 112 7.17 -22.29 0.48
C LEU A 112 7.10 -20.80 0.82
N LYS A 113 6.47 -20.43 1.94
CA LYS A 113 6.43 -19.03 2.43
C LYS A 113 7.83 -18.45 2.62
N ALA A 114 8.77 -19.26 3.14
CA ALA A 114 10.16 -18.87 3.31
C ALA A 114 10.89 -18.76 1.95
N ASN A 115 10.70 -19.72 1.04
CA ASN A 115 11.35 -19.70 -0.27
C ASN A 115 10.88 -18.53 -1.17
N PHE A 116 9.62 -18.12 -1.05
CA PHE A 116 9.07 -16.97 -1.76
C PHE A 116 9.13 -15.66 -0.97
N ASP A 117 9.75 -15.68 0.22
CA ASP A 117 9.84 -14.53 1.12
C ASP A 117 8.50 -13.83 1.44
N ILE A 118 7.37 -14.57 1.38
CA ILE A 118 6.00 -14.01 1.43
C ILE A 118 5.82 -13.07 2.61
N ASN A 119 6.23 -13.47 3.81
CA ASN A 119 6.07 -12.69 5.03
C ASN A 119 6.95 -11.43 5.03
N MET A 120 8.19 -11.52 4.53
CA MET A 120 9.11 -10.39 4.47
C MET A 120 8.64 -9.37 3.45
N ARG A 121 8.22 -9.84 2.27
CA ARG A 121 7.68 -9.03 1.19
C ARG A 121 6.40 -8.31 1.59
N PHE A 122 5.47 -9.02 2.22
CA PHE A 122 4.27 -8.40 2.78
C PHE A 122 4.58 -7.30 3.79
N LYS A 123 5.57 -7.52 4.66
CA LYS A 123 6.02 -6.50 5.63
C LYS A 123 6.64 -5.28 4.96
N ASP A 124 7.44 -5.46 3.91
CA ASP A 124 8.00 -4.33 3.13
C ASP A 124 6.88 -3.56 2.40
N LEU A 125 5.92 -4.28 1.81
CA LEU A 125 4.75 -3.69 1.18
C LEU A 125 3.93 -2.87 2.17
N ASP A 126 3.64 -3.39 3.38
CA ASP A 126 2.93 -2.66 4.43
C ASP A 126 3.67 -1.37 4.83
N TYR A 127 4.99 -1.45 5.05
CA TYR A 127 5.80 -0.27 5.34
C TYR A 127 5.74 0.78 4.22
N ARG A 128 5.80 0.35 2.95
CA ARG A 128 5.65 1.25 1.79
C ARG A 128 4.26 1.87 1.71
N LEU A 129 3.21 1.14 2.04
CA LEU A 129 1.85 1.69 2.12
C LEU A 129 1.74 2.76 3.21
N GLN A 130 2.41 2.60 4.35
CA GLN A 130 2.46 3.63 5.38
C GLN A 130 3.16 4.91 4.87
N ILE A 131 4.21 4.80 4.05
CA ILE A 131 4.83 5.96 3.38
C ILE A 131 3.80 6.66 2.46
N VAL A 132 3.03 5.89 1.70
CA VAL A 132 1.96 6.44 0.85
C VAL A 132 0.93 7.20 1.69
N GLU A 133 0.47 6.64 2.80
CA GLU A 133 -0.46 7.31 3.71
C GLU A 133 0.09 8.64 4.24
N ASN A 134 1.36 8.65 4.67
CA ASN A 134 2.02 9.86 5.14
C ASN A 134 2.07 10.94 4.06
N ASN A 135 2.35 10.55 2.80
CA ASN A 135 2.33 11.48 1.67
C ASN A 135 0.92 12.05 1.43
N LEU A 136 -0.12 11.22 1.46
CA LEU A 136 -1.50 11.69 1.27
C LEU A 136 -1.94 12.64 2.39
N LYS A 137 -1.54 12.37 3.63
CA LYS A 137 -1.78 13.26 4.77
C LYS A 137 -1.11 14.61 4.55
N LEU A 138 0.18 14.62 4.19
CA LEU A 138 0.91 15.84 3.86
C LEU A 138 0.22 16.64 2.74
N PHE A 139 -0.23 15.99 1.67
CA PHE A 139 -0.93 16.68 0.58
C PHE A 139 -2.25 17.31 1.05
N THR A 140 -2.97 16.63 1.93
CA THR A 140 -4.19 17.15 2.54
C THR A 140 -3.91 18.33 3.46
N ASP A 141 -2.84 18.28 4.25
CA ASP A 141 -2.44 19.38 5.13
C ASP A 141 -2.04 20.63 4.32
N VAL A 142 -1.26 20.46 3.25
CA VAL A 142 -0.90 21.56 2.33
C VAL A 142 -2.14 22.17 1.67
N LEU A 143 -3.12 21.34 1.28
CA LEU A 143 -4.40 21.83 0.77
C LEU A 143 -5.16 22.65 1.81
N ASN A 144 -5.22 22.18 3.06
CA ASN A 144 -5.95 22.86 4.13
C ASN A 144 -5.33 24.22 4.47
N VAL A 145 -4.00 24.31 4.54
CA VAL A 145 -3.29 25.59 4.73
C VAL A 145 -3.65 26.58 3.62
N ARG A 146 -3.64 26.14 2.36
CA ARG A 146 -4.01 26.99 1.21
C ARG A 146 -5.44 27.52 1.29
N GLU A 147 -6.39 26.71 1.76
CA GLU A 147 -7.78 27.14 1.91
C GLU A 147 -7.95 28.07 3.12
N SER A 148 -7.25 27.82 4.22
CA SER A 148 -7.27 28.68 5.41
C SER A 148 -6.75 30.09 5.08
N SER A 149 -5.64 30.21 4.34
CA SER A 149 -5.11 31.52 3.93
C SER A 149 -6.07 32.31 3.04
N ARG A 150 -6.91 31.64 2.23
CA ARG A 150 -7.91 32.35 1.39
C ARG A 150 -9.02 32.98 2.23
N LEU A 151 -9.49 32.28 3.25
CA LEU A 151 -10.49 32.81 4.17
C LEU A 151 -9.93 33.99 4.96
N GLU A 152 -8.69 33.90 5.41
CA GLU A 152 -7.99 35.00 6.08
C GLU A 152 -7.95 36.27 5.23
N TRP A 153 -7.53 36.17 3.97
CA TRP A 153 -7.55 37.32 3.04
C TRP A 153 -8.94 37.90 2.82
N THR A 154 -9.97 37.04 2.78
CA THR A 154 -11.36 37.48 2.61
C THR A 154 -11.80 38.34 3.79
N ILE A 155 -11.46 37.91 5.02
CA ILE A 155 -11.75 38.66 6.25
C ILE A 155 -11.00 40.00 6.27
N ILE A 156 -9.70 40.01 5.94
CA ILE A 156 -8.90 41.24 5.90
C ILE A 156 -9.50 42.26 4.91
N ILE A 157 -9.90 41.82 3.71
CA ILE A 157 -10.50 42.70 2.70
C ILE A 157 -11.84 43.26 3.19
N LEU A 158 -12.70 42.44 3.82
CA LEU A 158 -13.97 42.90 4.37
C LEU A 158 -13.78 43.98 5.44
N ILE A 159 -12.80 43.80 6.33
CA ILE A 159 -12.46 44.80 7.35
C ILE A 159 -11.94 46.10 6.71
N LEU A 160 -11.07 46.01 5.70
CA LEU A 160 -10.56 47.19 4.99
C LEU A 160 -11.68 47.98 4.29
N ILE A 161 -12.63 47.28 3.66
CA ILE A 161 -13.80 47.91 3.03
C ILE A 161 -14.63 48.66 4.07
N GLU A 162 -14.91 48.03 5.22
CA GLU A 162 -15.65 48.65 6.32
C GLU A 162 -14.99 49.96 6.78
N ILE A 163 -13.68 49.94 7.01
CA ILE A 163 -12.92 51.13 7.45
C ILE A 163 -13.01 52.24 6.39
N VAL A 164 -12.86 51.93 5.11
CA VAL A 164 -12.97 52.93 4.03
C VAL A 164 -14.37 53.55 3.97
N ILE A 165 -15.42 52.73 4.10
CA ILE A 165 -16.81 53.21 4.14
C ILE A 165 -17.01 54.17 5.30
N VAL A 166 -16.55 53.81 6.50
CA VAL A 166 -16.64 54.65 7.70
C VAL A 166 -15.90 55.98 7.48
N ILE A 167 -14.71 55.97 6.89
CA ILE A 167 -13.93 57.19 6.64
C ILE A 167 -14.57 58.10 5.58
N VAL A 168 -15.24 57.54 4.56
CA VAL A 168 -15.84 58.32 3.47
C VAL A 168 -17.22 58.88 3.85
N LEU A 169 -17.98 58.17 4.68
CA LEU A 169 -19.33 58.57 5.09
C LEU A 169 -19.38 59.45 6.35
N GLN A 170 -18.25 59.63 7.03
CA GLN A 170 -18.11 60.48 8.22
C GLN A 170 -17.41 61.81 7.90
#